data_AF-A0A1I5AU88-F1
#
_entry.id   AF-A0A1I5AU88-F1
#
_cell.length_a   1.000
_cell.length_b   1.000
_cell.length_c   1.000
_cell.angle_alpha   90.00
_cell.angle_beta   90.00
_cell.angle_gamma   90.00
#
_symmetry.space_group_name_H-M   'P 1'
#
loop_
_entity.id
_entity.type
_entity.pdbx_description
1 polymer ?
#
loop_
_entity_poly.entity_id
_entity_poly.type
_entity_poly.pdbx_seq_one_letter_code
_entity_poly.pdbx_strand_id
1 'polypeptide(L)'
;MAATSTEVRRLEQQQLDTGQGPCLDCHRTATPVLAPDLTAADARWPRFAPAVRQAGFAAAYALPMRHHDRAIGALNLFARTPPRWTPTRCASPRR
;
A
#
# COMPACT_ATOMS: atom_id res chain seq x y z
N MET A 1 4.27 -11.01 -7.80
CA MET A 1 3.05 -10.49 -7.14
C MET A 1 2.41 -11.65 -6.42
N ALA A 2 2.48 -11.67 -5.08
CA ALA A 2 1.78 -12.67 -4.27
C ALA A 2 0.53 -11.98 -3.70
N ALA A 3 -0.54 -11.94 -4.49
CA ALA A 3 -1.85 -11.53 -4.00
C ALA A 3 -2.54 -12.79 -3.47
N THR A 4 -2.65 -12.91 -2.15
CA THR A 4 -3.27 -14.07 -1.48
C THR A 4 -4.79 -14.15 -1.69
N SER A 5 -5.42 -13.17 -2.35
CA SER A 5 -6.82 -13.25 -2.77
C SER A 5 -7.09 -12.52 -4.10
N THR A 6 -8.09 -12.98 -4.84
CA THR A 6 -8.56 -12.40 -6.11
C THR A 6 -8.91 -10.91 -5.99
N GLU A 7 -9.37 -10.48 -4.81
CA GLU A 7 -9.72 -9.10 -4.51
C GLU A 7 -8.47 -8.19 -4.50
N VAL A 8 -7.39 -8.65 -3.86
CA VAL A 8 -6.12 -7.91 -3.83
C VAL A 8 -5.57 -7.71 -5.24
N ARG A 9 -5.69 -8.71 -6.12
CA ARG A 9 -5.26 -8.59 -7.52
C ARG A 9 -6.05 -7.51 -8.28
N ARG A 10 -7.35 -7.35 -8.01
CA ARG A 10 -8.15 -6.26 -8.60
C ARG A 10 -7.69 -4.89 -8.09
N LEU A 11 -7.38 -4.79 -6.80
CA LEU A 11 -6.87 -3.55 -6.22
C LEU A 11 -5.47 -3.20 -6.75
N GLU A 12 -4.61 -4.19 -7.01
CA GLU A 12 -3.33 -3.97 -7.68
C GLU A 12 -3.51 -3.44 -9.10
N GLN A 13 -4.43 -4.02 -9.88
CA GLN A 13 -4.77 -3.52 -11.21
C GLN A 13 -5.28 -2.07 -11.15
N GLN A 14 -6.14 -1.75 -10.18
CA GLN A 14 -6.65 -0.41 -9.99
C GLN A 14 -5.54 0.62 -9.71
N GLN A 15 -4.46 0.24 -9.03
CA GLN A 15 -3.31 1.14 -8.84
C GLN A 15 -2.64 1.46 -10.17
N LEU A 16 -2.49 0.48 -11.04
CA LEU A 16 -1.93 0.66 -12.38
C LEU A 16 -2.85 1.54 -13.24
N ASP A 17 -4.15 1.25 -13.25
CA ASP A 17 -5.14 1.96 -14.07
C ASP A 17 -5.28 3.43 -13.65
N THR A 18 -5.24 3.71 -12.34
CA THR A 18 -5.35 5.07 -11.82
C THR A 18 -4.01 5.81 -11.77
N GLY A 19 -2.89 5.08 -11.86
CA GLY A 19 -1.54 5.62 -11.61
C GLY A 19 -1.33 6.09 -10.17
N GLN A 20 -2.19 5.67 -9.24
CA GLN A 20 -2.22 6.10 -7.84
C GLN A 20 -2.22 4.90 -6.90
N GLY A 21 -1.64 5.08 -5.72
CA GLY A 21 -1.73 4.09 -4.65
C GLY A 21 -0.41 3.80 -3.95
N PRO A 22 -0.47 3.09 -2.82
CA PRO A 22 0.67 2.85 -1.96
C PRO A 22 1.78 2.06 -2.65
N CYS A 23 1.46 1.13 -3.55
CA CYS A 23 2.43 0.32 -4.28
C CYS A 23 3.29 1.18 -5.20
N LEU A 24 2.66 2.06 -5.98
CA LEU A 24 3.34 2.94 -6.93
C LEU A 24 4.22 3.95 -6.22
N ASP A 25 3.70 4.54 -5.15
CA ASP A 25 4.47 5.47 -4.32
C ASP A 25 5.66 4.77 -3.67
N CYS A 26 5.45 3.59 -3.08
CA CYS A 26 6.51 2.78 -2.47
C CYS A 26 7.57 2.35 -3.48
N HIS A 27 7.16 1.96 -4.69
CA HIS A 27 8.08 1.60 -5.77
C HIS A 27 8.92 2.79 -6.22
N ARG A 28 8.31 3.97 -6.36
CA ARG A 28 9.01 5.22 -6.76
C ARG A 28 10.00 5.70 -5.71
N THR A 29 9.66 5.63 -4.43
CA THR A 29 10.50 6.18 -3.35
C THR A 29 11.42 5.15 -2.70
N ALA A 30 11.17 3.85 -2.93
CA ALA A 30 11.78 2.76 -2.18
C ALA A 30 11.63 2.92 -0.64
N THR A 31 10.52 3.53 -0.19
CA THR A 31 10.20 3.71 1.23
C THR A 31 8.84 3.09 1.56
N PRO A 32 8.64 2.59 2.79
CA PRO A 32 7.32 2.18 3.26
C PRO A 32 6.29 3.28 3.09
N VAL A 33 5.11 2.91 2.59
CA VAL A 33 3.94 3.78 2.49
C VAL A 33 2.84 3.18 3.35
N LEU A 34 2.39 3.95 4.34
CA LEU A 34 1.40 3.52 5.33
C LEU A 34 0.17 4.42 5.20
N ALA A 35 -0.97 3.84 4.91
CA ALA A 35 -2.27 4.51 4.92
C ALA A 35 -3.20 3.75 5.87
N PRO A 36 -3.08 3.98 7.19
CA PRO A 36 -3.90 3.30 8.19
C PRO A 36 -5.38 3.72 8.16
N ASP A 37 -5.66 4.84 7.51
CA ASP A 37 -7.01 5.33 7.23
C ASP A 37 -7.05 5.84 5.78
N LEU A 38 -7.82 5.17 4.94
CA LEU A 38 -8.00 5.56 3.54
C LEU A 38 -8.84 6.83 3.38
N THR A 39 -9.65 7.21 4.37
CA THR A 39 -10.42 8.47 4.31
C THR A 39 -9.48 9.68 4.32
N ALA A 40 -8.42 9.63 5.13
CA ALA A 40 -7.37 10.63 5.17
C ALA A 40 -6.46 10.59 3.91
N ALA A 41 -6.53 9.51 3.12
CA ALA A 41 -5.74 9.34 1.91
C ALA A 41 -6.44 9.85 0.64
N ASP A 42 -7.69 10.32 0.71
CA ASP A 42 -8.45 10.79 -0.45
C ASP A 42 -7.76 11.97 -1.16
N ALA A 43 -7.10 12.87 -0.42
CA ALA A 43 -6.32 13.96 -1.03
C ALA A 43 -5.06 13.46 -1.78
N ARG A 44 -4.45 12.38 -1.29
CA ARG A 44 -3.23 11.80 -1.88
C ARG A 44 -3.55 10.91 -3.07
N TRP A 45 -4.63 10.13 -2.99
CA TRP A 45 -5.05 9.17 -4.01
C TRP A 45 -6.54 9.30 -4.32
N PRO A 46 -6.96 10.40 -4.97
CA PRO A 46 -8.38 10.75 -5.14
C PRO A 46 -9.20 9.77 -5.98
N ARG A 47 -8.56 8.93 -6.79
CA ARG A 47 -9.24 7.89 -7.58
C ARG A 47 -9.12 6.50 -6.95
N PHE A 48 -8.01 6.23 -6.27
CA PHE A 48 -7.75 4.92 -5.70
C PHE A 48 -8.37 4.74 -4.31
N ALA A 49 -8.24 5.71 -3.41
CA ALA A 49 -8.73 5.58 -2.03
C ALA A 49 -10.26 5.36 -1.95
N PRO A 50 -11.11 6.11 -2.69
CA PRO A 50 -12.55 5.86 -2.69
C PRO A 50 -12.93 4.48 -3.20
N ALA A 51 -12.28 3.99 -4.27
CA ALA A 51 -12.58 2.71 -4.86
C ALA A 51 -12.15 1.53 -3.98
N VAL A 52 -11.02 1.64 -3.27
CA VAL A 52 -10.60 0.65 -2.27
C VAL A 52 -11.57 0.60 -1.08
N ARG A 53 -12.09 1.77 -0.66
CA ARG A 53 -13.12 1.85 0.38
C ARG A 53 -14.44 1.21 -0.06
N GLN A 54 -14.86 1.42 -1.30
CA GLN A 54 -16.03 0.75 -1.88
C GLN A 54 -15.87 -0.77 -1.93
N ALA A 55 -14.64 -1.27 -2.09
CA ALA A 55 -14.32 -2.70 -1.98
C ALA A 55 -14.29 -3.23 -0.53
N GLY A 56 -14.56 -2.36 0.46
CA GLY A 56 -14.68 -2.73 1.87
C GLY A 56 -13.36 -2.77 2.64
N PHE A 57 -12.32 -2.08 2.16
CA PHE A 57 -11.04 -1.94 2.86
C PHE A 57 -10.93 -0.55 3.51
N ALA A 58 -10.42 -0.50 4.73
CA ALA A 58 -10.23 0.72 5.51
C ALA A 58 -8.79 1.23 5.49
N ALA A 59 -7.82 0.34 5.29
CA ALA A 59 -6.39 0.66 5.32
C ALA A 59 -5.62 -0.04 4.19
N ALA A 60 -4.53 0.60 3.77
CA ALA A 60 -3.60 0.05 2.78
C ALA A 60 -2.13 0.35 3.16
N TYR A 61 -1.26 -0.62 2.95
CA TYR A 61 0.17 -0.52 3.24
C TYR A 61 0.98 -1.07 2.08
N ALA A 62 2.09 -0.43 1.78
CA ALA A 62 3.09 -0.95 0.86
C ALA A 62 4.47 -0.92 1.51
N LEU A 63 5.15 -2.05 1.50
CA LEU A 63 6.50 -2.21 2.05
C LEU A 63 7.46 -2.54 0.90
N PRO A 64 8.60 -1.84 0.74
CA PRO A 64 9.54 -2.16 -0.32
C PRO A 64 10.21 -3.49 0.02
N MET A 65 10.20 -4.42 -0.94
CA MET A 65 10.99 -5.64 -0.87
C MET A 65 12.37 -5.33 -1.42
N ARG A 66 13.39 -5.50 -0.59
CA ARG A 66 14.79 -5.24 -0.96
C ARG A 66 15.57 -6.54 -0.99
N HIS A 67 16.43 -6.68 -2.01
CA HIS A 67 17.49 -7.67 -2.04
C HIS A 67 18.81 -6.89 -2.17
N HIS A 68 19.63 -6.94 -1.12
CA HIS A 68 20.74 -5.99 -0.91
C HIS A 68 20.26 -4.53 -1.03
N ASP A 69 20.97 -3.69 -1.77
CA ASP A 69 20.66 -2.27 -1.95
C ASP A 69 19.61 -1.99 -3.05
N ARG A 70 19.07 -3.03 -3.70
CA ARG A 70 18.07 -2.88 -4.77
C ARG A 70 16.67 -3.23 -4.29
N ALA A 71 15.70 -2.37 -4.58
CA ALA A 71 14.29 -2.68 -4.45
C ALA A 71 13.89 -3.65 -5.57
N ILE A 72 13.49 -4.87 -5.19
CA ILE A 72 13.02 -5.92 -6.12
C ILE A 72 11.49 -5.90 -6.28
N GLY A 73 10.78 -5.11 -5.48
CA GLY A 73 9.33 -4.93 -5.59
C GLY A 73 8.73 -4.24 -4.37
N ALA A 74 7.41 -4.32 -4.25
CA ALA A 74 6.66 -3.88 -3.07
C ALA A 74 5.67 -4.97 -2.64
N LEU A 75 5.54 -5.16 -1.33
CA LEU A 75 4.51 -5.99 -0.71
C LEU A 75 3.33 -5.09 -0.34
N ASN A 76 2.15 -5.37 -0.90
CA ASN A 76 0.91 -4.67 -0.55
C ASN A 76 0.11 -5.44 0.50
N LEU A 77 -0.42 -4.72 1.48
CA LEU A 77 -1.31 -5.24 2.51
C LEU A 77 -2.56 -4.36 2.56
N PHE A 78 -3.73 -4.97 2.57
CA PHE A 78 -5.01 -4.29 2.72
C PHE A 78 -5.74 -4.82 3.95
N ALA A 79 -6.34 -3.94 4.73
CA ALA A 79 -7.11 -4.33 5.92
C ALA A 79 -8.52 -3.75 5.88
N ARG A 80 -9.51 -4.57 6.24
CA ARG A 80 -10.93 -4.15 6.35
C ARG A 80 -11.22 -3.34 7.61
N THR A 81 -10.38 -3.50 8.63
CA THR A 81 -10.43 -2.74 9.87
C THR A 81 -9.13 -1.98 10.01
N PRO A 82 -9.14 -0.69 10.44
CA PRO A 82 -7.91 0.00 10.80
C PRO A 82 -7.18 -0.83 11.87
N PRO A 83 -5.86 -1.04 11.75
CA PRO A 83 -5.16 -1.73 12.81
C PRO A 83 -5.25 -0.89 14.09
N ARG A 84 -5.52 -1.57 15.20
CA ARG A 84 -5.48 -0.99 16.56
C ARG A 84 -4.09 -0.52 17.00
N TRP A 85 -3.08 -0.78 16.19
CA TRP A 85 -1.70 -0.38 16.41
C TRP A 85 -1.29 0.53 15.27
N THR A 86 -0.74 1.70 15.60
CA THR A 86 -0.11 2.58 14.63
C THR A 86 1.19 1.90 14.21
N PRO A 87 1.41 1.59 12.91
CA PRO A 87 2.71 1.10 12.48
C PRO A 87 3.71 2.25 12.62
N THR A 88 4.44 2.27 13.73
CA THR A 88 5.66 3.06 13.86
C THR A 88 6.55 2.66 12.69
N ARG A 89 7.08 3.64 11.94
CA ARG A 89 8.02 3.39 10.84
C ARG A 89 8.96 2.26 11.25
N CYS A 90 8.94 1.13 10.52
CA CYS A 90 10.02 0.16 10.60
C CYS A 90 11.29 0.88 10.13
N ALA A 91 11.98 1.50 11.08
CA ALA A 91 13.33 1.98 10.89
C ALA A 91 14.15 0.72 10.56
N SER A 92 14.57 0.59 9.30
CA SER A 92 15.57 -0.40 8.95
C SER A 92 16.79 -0.14 9.85
N PRO A 93 17.27 -1.12 10.64
CA PRO A 93 18.58 -0.98 11.24
C PRO A 93 19.57 -0.89 10.08
N ARG A 94 20.16 0.30 9.88
CA ARG A 94 21.37 0.44 9.06
C ARG A 94 22.44 -0.37 9.78
N ARG A 95 22.98 -1.38 9.09
CA ARG A 95 24.25 -1.99 9.46
C ARG A 95 25.38 -0.98 9.33
#